data_AF-A0A382IK23-F1
#
_entry.id   AF-A0A382IK23-F1
#
_cell.length_a   1.000
_cell.length_b   1.000
_cell.length_c   1.000
_cell.angle_alpha   90.00
_cell.angle_beta   90.00
_cell.angle_gamma   90.00
#
_symmetry.space_group_name_H-M   'P 1'
#
loop_
_entity.id
_entity.type
_entity.pdbx_description
1 polymer ?
#
loop_
_entity_poly.entity_id
_entity_poly.type
_entity_poly.pdbx_seq_one_letter_code
_entity_poly.pdbx_strand_id
1 'polypeptide(L)'
;MISFYVLPEDIAVSNVMEDVQNNIITVIGEAISAQYFLDGDYWTGSLMDIDISSGYWLRMADDDTLDGSGYPLNPGRIYNLHSGANLVSFPSTGSVNISAGLPDDIENNVIAVIGEGYSAVNTGGNWGGSLLNFEALHGYWMITNDDISFSFELDEQEFLSRKSNPYKTAEKPLGFDFIQSTQQAFYFVDNIELEDGEIEEGDWLVSYCGNTVTGTRQWLGRTVDIPVMGAEGTLMTAGYCEVDDTPHFKLLKSEGQKLISLYAETPEWQSNGIFFLSGLKESTPIPNEFSMGAAYPNPFNPMTQIGFKIPTESHVEISIFDLRGQKVSTLVNEYTQPGNYSINWDASHFASGVYFVHFTASGGNITPVSQIQKLMLIK
;
A
#
# COMPACT_ATOMS: atom_id res chain seq x y z
N MET A 1 -4.95 -5.43 16.48
CA MET A 1 -6.42 -5.32 16.68
C MET A 1 -6.92 -6.58 17.34
N ILE A 2 -7.62 -6.46 18.46
CA ILE A 2 -8.00 -7.57 19.33
C ILE A 2 -9.51 -7.68 19.54
N SER A 3 -9.93 -8.83 20.05
CA SER A 3 -11.30 -9.12 20.46
C SER A 3 -11.35 -9.93 21.74
N PHE A 4 -12.54 -10.03 22.32
CA PHE A 4 -12.78 -10.75 23.57
C PHE A 4 -13.95 -11.72 23.42
N TYR A 5 -13.69 -13.00 23.67
CA TYR A 5 -14.75 -14.02 23.76
C TYR A 5 -15.15 -14.32 25.22
N VAL A 6 -14.40 -13.79 26.20
CA VAL A 6 -14.74 -13.76 27.63
C VAL A 6 -14.30 -12.44 28.23
N LEU A 7 -14.99 -12.00 29.28
CA LEU A 7 -14.57 -10.88 30.12
C LEU A 7 -14.73 -11.26 31.60
N PRO A 8 -13.92 -10.65 32.50
CA PRO A 8 -14.12 -10.73 33.94
C PRO A 8 -15.43 -10.05 34.38
N GLU A 9 -15.79 -10.18 35.66
CA GLU A 9 -16.97 -9.51 36.23
C GLU A 9 -16.82 -7.98 36.19
N ASP A 10 -15.63 -7.47 36.47
CA ASP A 10 -15.29 -6.05 36.32
C ASP A 10 -14.73 -5.80 34.92
N ILE A 11 -15.56 -5.23 34.06
CA ILE A 11 -15.24 -4.98 32.64
C ILE A 11 -14.56 -3.62 32.41
N ALA A 12 -14.23 -2.88 33.46
CA ALA A 12 -13.54 -1.60 33.33
C ALA A 12 -12.21 -1.78 32.59
N VAL A 13 -11.86 -0.84 31.71
CA VAL A 13 -10.59 -0.87 30.95
C VAL A 13 -9.39 -1.05 31.89
N SER A 14 -9.40 -0.38 33.04
CA SER A 14 -8.32 -0.49 34.03
C SER A 14 -8.16 -1.89 34.62
N ASN A 15 -9.25 -2.64 34.75
CA ASN A 15 -9.22 -4.01 35.25
C ASN A 15 -8.87 -5.00 34.14
N VAL A 16 -9.49 -4.85 32.96
CA VAL A 16 -9.25 -5.75 31.83
C VAL A 16 -7.81 -5.65 31.32
N MET A 17 -7.21 -4.46 31.34
CA MET A 17 -5.86 -4.21 30.81
C MET A 17 -4.75 -4.27 31.88
N GLU A 18 -5.05 -4.74 33.10
CA GLU A 18 -4.12 -4.70 34.24
C GLU A 18 -2.77 -5.36 33.92
N ASP A 19 -2.79 -6.53 33.28
CA ASP A 19 -1.58 -7.31 32.97
C ASP A 19 -0.60 -6.55 32.06
N VAL A 20 -1.13 -5.72 31.17
CA VAL A 20 -0.35 -4.98 30.16
C VAL A 20 -0.25 -3.49 30.48
N GLN A 21 -0.70 -3.07 31.67
CA GLN A 21 -0.82 -1.66 32.04
C GLN A 21 0.52 -0.91 31.97
N ASN A 22 1.64 -1.59 32.26
CA ASN A 22 2.96 -0.96 32.21
C ASN A 22 3.50 -0.73 30.79
N ASN A 23 2.84 -1.27 29.78
CA ASN A 23 3.27 -1.29 28.39
C ASN A 23 2.22 -0.70 27.43
N ILE A 24 0.96 -0.67 27.84
CA ILE A 24 -0.13 -0.12 27.04
C ILE A 24 -0.08 1.41 27.01
N ILE A 25 -0.23 1.96 25.81
CA ILE A 25 -0.29 3.40 25.55
C ILE A 25 -1.75 3.82 25.44
N THR A 26 -2.53 3.13 24.60
CA THR A 26 -3.95 3.46 24.38
C THR A 26 -4.76 2.24 23.95
N VAL A 27 -6.04 2.25 24.29
CA VAL A 27 -7.09 1.34 23.82
C VAL A 27 -8.05 2.17 22.97
N ILE A 28 -8.33 1.76 21.75
CA ILE A 28 -9.20 2.49 20.83
C ILE A 28 -10.32 1.54 20.38
N GLY A 29 -11.57 1.92 20.67
CA GLY A 29 -12.77 1.27 20.14
C GLY A 29 -13.34 2.04 18.96
N GLU A 30 -14.57 1.76 18.60
CA GLU A 30 -15.28 2.49 17.55
C GLU A 30 -15.60 3.92 18.02
N ALA A 31 -14.86 4.91 17.48
CA ALA A 31 -15.00 6.34 17.83
C ALA A 31 -14.80 6.70 19.32
N ILE A 32 -14.26 5.78 20.13
CA ILE A 32 -13.97 5.97 21.56
C ILE A 32 -12.55 5.49 21.87
N SER A 33 -11.95 6.01 22.93
CA SER A 33 -10.60 5.59 23.33
C SER A 33 -10.35 5.80 24.81
N ALA A 34 -9.38 5.08 25.34
CA ALA A 34 -8.82 5.21 26.68
C ALA A 34 -7.30 5.25 26.57
N GLN A 35 -6.68 6.33 27.02
CA GLN A 35 -5.23 6.48 27.09
C GLN A 35 -4.76 6.26 28.53
N TYR A 36 -3.67 5.53 28.69
CA TYR A 36 -3.04 5.31 29.99
C TYR A 36 -1.84 6.24 30.18
N PHE A 37 -1.73 6.87 31.36
CA PHE A 37 -0.63 7.77 31.72
C PHE A 37 0.23 7.15 32.83
N LEU A 38 1.39 6.61 32.46
CA LEU A 38 2.29 5.90 33.38
C LEU A 38 2.75 6.76 34.56
N ASP A 39 3.12 8.02 34.33
CA ASP A 39 3.63 8.92 35.38
C ASP A 39 2.58 9.27 36.45
N GLY A 40 1.30 9.08 36.15
CA GLY A 40 0.19 9.36 37.05
C GLY A 40 -0.62 8.15 37.50
N ASP A 41 -0.37 6.98 36.89
CA ASP A 41 -1.11 5.73 37.13
C ASP A 41 -2.64 5.92 36.99
N TYR A 42 -3.07 6.47 35.86
CA TYR A 42 -4.50 6.66 35.60
C TYR A 42 -4.85 6.56 34.10
N TRP A 43 -6.12 6.20 33.86
CA TRP A 43 -6.75 6.18 32.55
C TRP A 43 -7.55 7.47 32.30
N THR A 44 -7.57 7.93 31.05
CA THR A 44 -8.42 9.04 30.61
C THR A 44 -8.98 8.78 29.21
N GLY A 45 -10.17 9.29 28.93
CA GLY A 45 -10.83 9.12 27.64
C GLY A 45 -12.33 8.88 27.79
N SER A 46 -12.95 8.42 26.70
CA SER A 46 -14.38 8.11 26.62
C SER A 46 -14.68 6.62 26.77
N LEU A 47 -13.71 5.75 26.51
CA LEU A 47 -13.84 4.31 26.70
C LEU A 47 -13.56 3.99 28.18
N MET A 48 -14.60 3.59 28.91
CA MET A 48 -14.50 3.25 30.34
C MET A 48 -14.56 1.75 30.58
N ASP A 49 -15.40 1.07 29.81
CA ASP A 49 -15.67 -0.37 29.93
C ASP A 49 -15.45 -1.06 28.59
N ILE A 50 -15.00 -2.31 28.64
CA ILE A 50 -14.88 -3.17 27.47
C ILE A 50 -16.22 -3.85 27.21
N ASP A 51 -16.83 -3.55 26.05
CA ASP A 51 -17.91 -4.34 25.48
C ASP A 51 -17.33 -5.57 24.79
N ILE A 52 -17.84 -6.73 25.16
CA ILE A 52 -17.42 -8.02 24.63
C ILE A 52 -17.74 -8.21 23.14
N SER A 53 -18.72 -7.46 22.61
CA SER A 53 -19.19 -7.50 21.22
C SER A 53 -18.37 -6.58 20.32
N SER A 54 -17.60 -5.66 20.88
CA SER A 54 -16.80 -4.69 20.14
C SER A 54 -15.34 -5.15 20.03
N GLY A 55 -14.71 -4.85 18.89
CA GLY A 55 -13.27 -5.00 18.72
C GLY A 55 -12.51 -3.78 19.25
N TYR A 56 -11.20 -3.93 19.43
CA TYR A 56 -10.35 -2.83 19.92
C TYR A 56 -8.98 -2.82 19.25
N TRP A 57 -8.41 -1.64 19.07
CA TRP A 57 -7.00 -1.45 18.80
C TRP A 57 -6.26 -1.20 20.11
N LEU A 58 -5.20 -1.96 20.34
CA LEU A 58 -4.25 -1.67 21.42
C LEU A 58 -2.99 -1.07 20.81
N ARG A 59 -2.56 0.07 21.34
CA ARG A 59 -1.24 0.63 21.09
C ARG A 59 -0.35 0.24 22.25
N MET A 60 0.69 -0.55 21.98
CA MET A 60 1.66 -1.00 22.97
C MET A 60 3.02 -0.32 22.70
N ALA A 61 3.86 -0.19 23.73
CA ALA A 61 5.23 0.25 23.55
C ALA A 61 6.12 -0.90 23.04
N ASP A 62 5.92 -2.11 23.54
CA ASP A 62 6.61 -3.35 23.18
C ASP A 62 5.64 -4.54 23.18
N ASP A 63 6.09 -5.74 22.76
CA ASP A 63 5.30 -6.97 22.84
C ASP A 63 4.95 -7.33 24.30
N ASP A 64 3.72 -7.77 24.54
CA ASP A 64 3.24 -8.19 25.86
C ASP A 64 2.22 -9.33 25.80
N THR A 65 1.84 -9.85 26.96
CA THR A 65 0.77 -10.85 27.10
C THR A 65 -0.36 -10.29 27.96
N LEU A 66 -1.58 -10.34 27.42
CA LEU A 66 -2.81 -10.03 28.14
C LEU A 66 -3.50 -11.33 28.51
N ASP A 67 -3.51 -11.69 29.80
CA ASP A 67 -4.17 -12.89 30.28
C ASP A 67 -5.58 -12.56 30.79
N GLY A 68 -6.58 -13.19 30.16
CA GLY A 68 -7.99 -12.96 30.50
C GLY A 68 -8.61 -14.21 31.11
N SER A 69 -9.38 -14.04 32.19
CA SER A 69 -10.31 -15.06 32.64
C SER A 69 -11.71 -14.50 32.79
N GLY A 70 -12.70 -15.34 32.51
CA GLY A 70 -14.10 -14.97 32.52
C GLY A 70 -14.98 -16.17 32.24
N TYR A 71 -16.28 -15.96 32.26
CA TYR A 71 -17.23 -17.03 31.95
C TYR A 71 -17.43 -17.14 30.42
N PRO A 72 -17.40 -18.36 29.84
CA PRO A 72 -17.60 -18.57 28.41
C PRO A 72 -18.92 -17.96 27.93
N LEU A 73 -18.87 -17.14 26.89
CA LEU A 73 -20.02 -16.38 26.43
C LEU A 73 -20.86 -17.08 25.37
N ASN A 74 -22.13 -16.70 25.39
CA ASN A 74 -23.19 -16.99 24.44
C ASN A 74 -22.70 -17.00 22.97
N PRO A 75 -22.53 -18.18 22.35
CA PRO A 75 -22.18 -18.28 20.92
C PRO A 75 -23.26 -17.70 20.01
N GLY A 76 -24.51 -17.69 20.48
CA GLY A 76 -25.67 -17.06 19.84
C GLY A 76 -25.79 -15.56 20.13
N ARG A 77 -24.65 -14.86 20.29
CA ARG A 77 -24.64 -13.42 20.59
C ARG A 77 -25.16 -12.65 19.37
N ILE A 78 -26.16 -11.80 19.60
CA ILE A 78 -26.70 -10.94 18.55
C ILE A 78 -25.86 -9.66 18.49
N TYR A 79 -25.27 -9.41 17.33
CA TYR A 79 -24.60 -8.18 16.94
C TYR A 79 -25.59 -7.32 16.19
N ASN A 80 -25.68 -6.03 16.53
CA ASN A 80 -26.46 -5.05 15.80
C ASN A 80 -25.49 -4.07 15.15
N LEU A 81 -25.32 -4.18 13.84
CA LEU A 81 -24.42 -3.34 13.07
C LEU A 81 -25.23 -2.26 12.37
N HIS A 82 -24.71 -1.04 12.34
CA HIS A 82 -25.26 0.02 11.51
C HIS A 82 -24.61 -0.02 10.12
N SER A 83 -25.21 0.61 9.12
CA SER A 83 -24.58 0.83 7.81
C SER A 83 -23.22 1.55 7.98
N GLY A 84 -22.19 1.07 7.29
CA GLY A 84 -20.82 1.58 7.38
C GLY A 84 -19.87 0.67 8.14
N ALA A 85 -18.81 1.24 8.71
CA ALA A 85 -17.76 0.49 9.40
C ALA A 85 -18.14 0.24 10.87
N ASN A 86 -18.13 -1.02 11.29
CA ASN A 86 -18.41 -1.45 12.67
C ASN A 86 -17.22 -2.23 13.22
N LEU A 87 -16.72 -1.88 14.40
CA LEU A 87 -15.58 -2.60 14.98
C LEU A 87 -16.06 -3.71 15.92
N VAL A 88 -15.99 -4.96 15.45
CA VAL A 88 -16.61 -6.12 16.10
C VAL A 88 -15.61 -7.10 16.71
N SER A 89 -16.06 -7.78 17.75
CA SER A 89 -15.36 -8.89 18.40
C SER A 89 -15.87 -10.24 17.90
N PHE A 90 -14.97 -11.21 17.72
CA PHE A 90 -15.34 -12.58 17.38
C PHE A 90 -15.67 -13.40 18.64
N PRO A 91 -16.85 -14.04 18.75
CA PRO A 91 -17.35 -14.58 20.02
C PRO A 91 -16.83 -15.98 20.36
N SER A 92 -15.72 -16.44 19.79
CA SER A 92 -15.27 -17.82 19.97
C SER A 92 -13.74 -18.01 20.04
N THR A 93 -13.34 -19.17 20.56
CA THR A 93 -11.95 -19.57 20.87
C THR A 93 -11.23 -20.27 19.71
N GLY A 94 -11.96 -20.71 18.69
CA GLY A 94 -11.38 -21.30 17.48
C GLY A 94 -11.32 -20.31 16.32
N SER A 95 -11.43 -20.84 15.10
CA SER A 95 -11.45 -20.09 13.86
C SER A 95 -12.52 -20.63 12.91
N VAL A 96 -13.17 -19.76 12.14
CA VAL A 96 -14.14 -20.13 11.11
C VAL A 96 -13.88 -19.32 9.85
N ASN A 97 -14.04 -19.93 8.68
CA ASN A 97 -13.89 -19.22 7.41
C ASN A 97 -14.87 -18.04 7.34
N ILE A 98 -14.49 -16.93 6.71
CA ILE A 98 -15.35 -15.73 6.62
C ILE A 98 -16.73 -16.07 6.05
N SER A 99 -16.81 -16.85 4.97
CA SER A 99 -18.10 -17.18 4.35
C SER A 99 -18.95 -18.12 5.21
N ALA A 100 -18.32 -19.02 5.97
CA ALA A 100 -19.02 -19.96 6.85
C ALA A 100 -19.36 -19.36 8.23
N GLY A 101 -18.78 -18.21 8.57
CA GLY A 101 -18.99 -17.53 9.84
C GLY A 101 -20.17 -16.55 9.85
N LEU A 102 -20.67 -16.19 8.66
CA LEU A 102 -21.74 -15.21 8.47
C LEU A 102 -23.00 -15.92 7.96
N PRO A 103 -24.18 -15.65 8.54
CA PRO A 103 -25.44 -16.17 8.01
C PRO A 103 -25.72 -15.74 6.56
N ASP A 104 -26.25 -16.64 5.75
CA ASP A 104 -26.59 -16.41 4.33
C ASP A 104 -27.53 -15.20 4.12
N ASP A 105 -28.41 -14.90 5.08
CA ASP A 105 -29.41 -13.83 4.97
C ASP A 105 -28.85 -12.42 5.14
N ILE A 106 -27.68 -12.29 5.78
CA ILE A 106 -26.96 -11.01 5.97
C ILE A 106 -25.66 -10.93 5.18
N GLU A 107 -25.16 -12.04 4.62
CA GLU A 107 -23.84 -12.11 3.99
C GLU A 107 -23.66 -11.03 2.91
N ASN A 108 -24.67 -10.81 2.07
CA ASN A 108 -24.64 -9.80 0.99
C ASN A 108 -24.69 -8.36 1.50
N ASN A 109 -25.07 -8.13 2.75
CA ASN A 109 -25.02 -6.82 3.38
C ASN A 109 -23.64 -6.49 3.94
N VAL A 110 -22.80 -7.50 4.20
CA VAL A 110 -21.41 -7.31 4.62
C VAL A 110 -20.54 -7.19 3.37
N ILE A 111 -20.15 -5.97 3.03
CA ILE A 111 -19.39 -5.68 1.81
C ILE A 111 -17.90 -6.03 1.97
N ALA A 112 -17.36 -5.92 3.18
CA ALA A 112 -15.98 -6.27 3.48
C ALA A 112 -15.76 -6.55 4.96
N VAL A 113 -14.71 -7.32 5.25
CA VAL A 113 -14.17 -7.55 6.59
C VAL A 113 -12.69 -7.20 6.56
N ILE A 114 -12.28 -6.30 7.45
CA ILE A 114 -10.89 -5.85 7.56
C ILE A 114 -10.33 -6.29 8.90
N GLY A 115 -9.22 -7.02 8.86
CA GLY A 115 -8.38 -7.39 9.98
C GLY A 115 -7.15 -6.48 10.11
N GLU A 116 -6.19 -6.87 10.94
CA GLU A 116 -4.91 -6.16 11.06
C GLU A 116 -4.00 -6.44 9.86
N GLY A 117 -4.01 -5.55 8.86
CA GLY A 117 -3.19 -5.72 7.64
C GLY A 117 -3.71 -6.79 6.66
N TYR A 118 -4.91 -7.31 6.90
CA TYR A 118 -5.58 -8.28 6.03
C TYR A 118 -7.00 -7.82 5.72
N SER A 119 -7.53 -8.17 4.55
CA SER A 119 -8.90 -7.84 4.18
C SER A 119 -9.58 -8.97 3.42
N ALA A 120 -10.90 -9.02 3.50
CA ALA A 120 -11.78 -9.83 2.70
C ALA A 120 -12.88 -8.93 2.13
N VAL A 121 -13.17 -9.06 0.85
CA VAL A 121 -14.27 -8.34 0.18
C VAL A 121 -15.29 -9.35 -0.34
N ASN A 122 -16.56 -9.00 -0.21
CA ASN A 122 -17.66 -9.80 -0.73
C ASN A 122 -18.07 -9.30 -2.13
N THR A 123 -17.94 -10.15 -3.14
CA THR A 123 -18.43 -9.91 -4.49
C THR A 123 -19.59 -10.86 -4.81
N GLY A 124 -20.76 -10.59 -4.23
CA GLY A 124 -22.00 -11.33 -4.49
C GLY A 124 -22.00 -12.76 -3.95
N GLY A 125 -21.67 -12.92 -2.67
CA GLY A 125 -21.57 -14.21 -1.96
C GLY A 125 -20.24 -14.93 -2.15
N ASN A 126 -19.26 -14.29 -2.80
CA ASN A 126 -17.91 -14.83 -2.93
C ASN A 126 -16.92 -13.91 -2.22
N TRP A 127 -16.16 -14.48 -1.29
CA TRP A 127 -15.16 -13.76 -0.53
C TRP A 127 -13.78 -13.88 -1.19
N GLY A 128 -13.13 -12.73 -1.41
CA GLY A 128 -11.78 -12.63 -1.93
C GLY A 128 -10.90 -11.73 -1.06
N GLY A 129 -9.60 -12.00 -1.02
CA GLY A 129 -8.63 -11.20 -0.25
C GLY A 129 -7.72 -12.06 0.63
N SER A 130 -6.93 -11.39 1.46
CA SER A 130 -5.93 -12.03 2.32
C SER A 130 -6.43 -12.45 3.69
N LEU A 131 -7.59 -11.95 4.14
CA LEU A 131 -8.26 -12.40 5.34
C LEU A 131 -9.15 -13.60 5.01
N LEU A 132 -8.81 -14.77 5.54
CA LEU A 132 -9.50 -16.01 5.20
C LEU A 132 -10.48 -16.49 6.27
N ASN A 133 -10.24 -16.13 7.53
CA ASN A 133 -11.02 -16.63 8.66
C ASN A 133 -11.24 -15.54 9.69
N PHE A 134 -12.35 -15.65 10.42
CA PHE A 134 -12.44 -15.11 11.77
C PHE A 134 -11.62 -15.99 12.70
N GLU A 135 -10.87 -15.38 13.60
CA GLU A 135 -9.94 -16.03 14.52
C GLU A 135 -10.17 -15.49 15.92
N ALA A 136 -10.06 -16.38 16.91
CA ALA A 136 -10.10 -15.99 18.31
C ALA A 136 -9.12 -14.87 18.63
N LEU A 137 -9.53 -13.98 19.53
CA LEU A 137 -8.76 -12.83 20.00
C LEU A 137 -8.44 -11.76 18.94
N HIS A 138 -8.91 -11.92 17.70
CA HIS A 138 -8.77 -10.90 16.66
C HIS A 138 -10.07 -10.10 16.51
N GLY A 139 -9.95 -8.78 16.46
CA GLY A 139 -11.05 -7.87 16.15
C GLY A 139 -11.17 -7.66 14.65
N TYR A 140 -12.33 -7.17 14.19
CA TYR A 140 -12.58 -6.96 12.78
C TYR A 140 -13.39 -5.69 12.55
N TRP A 141 -13.00 -4.90 11.55
CA TRP A 141 -13.89 -3.92 10.96
C TRP A 141 -14.81 -4.63 9.97
N MET A 142 -16.10 -4.74 10.29
CA MET A 142 -17.13 -5.18 9.35
C MET A 142 -17.75 -3.98 8.68
N ILE A 143 -17.60 -3.91 7.35
CA ILE A 143 -18.18 -2.85 6.54
C ILE A 143 -19.50 -3.36 5.99
N THR A 144 -20.60 -2.68 6.30
CA THR A 144 -21.94 -3.06 5.86
C THR A 144 -22.57 -1.96 5.01
N ASN A 145 -23.53 -2.34 4.14
CA ASN A 145 -24.30 -1.39 3.34
C ASN A 145 -25.65 -1.01 3.97
N ASP A 146 -26.14 -1.78 4.93
CA ASP A 146 -27.40 -1.58 5.65
C ASP A 146 -27.22 -1.88 7.15
N ASP A 147 -28.19 -1.43 7.96
CA ASP A 147 -28.31 -1.85 9.35
C ASP A 147 -28.73 -3.33 9.40
N ILE A 148 -27.95 -4.16 10.10
CA ILE A 148 -28.18 -5.61 10.18
C ILE A 148 -28.10 -6.11 11.62
N SER A 149 -28.73 -7.26 11.87
CA SER A 149 -28.61 -7.96 13.15
C SER A 149 -28.34 -9.43 12.89
N PHE A 150 -27.28 -9.97 13.48
CA PHE A 150 -26.89 -11.36 13.23
C PHE A 150 -26.15 -11.99 14.42
N SER A 151 -26.00 -13.30 14.39
CA SER A 151 -25.05 -14.03 15.24
C SER A 151 -24.10 -14.80 14.33
N PHE A 152 -22.84 -14.94 14.74
CA PHE A 152 -21.89 -15.75 14.00
C PHE A 152 -22.35 -17.21 13.92
N GLU A 153 -22.16 -17.83 12.76
CA GLU A 153 -22.31 -19.26 12.57
C GLU A 153 -21.00 -19.95 12.92
N LEU A 154 -21.04 -20.89 13.87
CA LEU A 154 -19.85 -21.52 14.45
C LEU A 154 -19.85 -23.04 14.31
N ASP A 155 -20.77 -23.58 13.50
CA ASP A 155 -20.93 -25.02 13.31
C ASP A 155 -19.71 -25.65 12.61
N GLU A 156 -19.06 -24.91 11.72
CA GLU A 156 -17.84 -25.33 11.01
C GLU A 156 -16.55 -24.84 11.67
N GLN A 157 -16.61 -24.44 12.94
CA GLN A 157 -15.45 -23.91 13.64
C GLN A 157 -14.34 -24.95 13.85
N GLU A 158 -13.10 -24.56 13.54
CA GLU A 158 -11.90 -25.31 13.83
C GLU A 158 -11.21 -24.77 15.11
N PHE A 159 -11.01 -25.61 16.12
CA PHE A 159 -10.29 -25.23 17.36
C PHE A 159 -8.76 -25.35 17.24
N LEU A 160 -8.28 -26.04 16.21
CA LEU A 160 -6.86 -26.26 15.95
C LEU A 160 -6.59 -25.96 14.46
N SER A 161 -6.24 -24.72 14.14
CA SER A 161 -5.91 -24.37 12.75
C SER A 161 -4.54 -24.93 12.39
N ARG A 162 -4.51 -25.91 11.48
CA ARG A 162 -3.29 -26.34 10.77
C ARG A 162 -3.16 -25.69 9.40
N LYS A 163 -4.12 -24.85 9.01
CA LYS A 163 -4.15 -24.20 7.69
C LYS A 163 -3.30 -22.94 7.76
N SER A 164 -2.19 -22.95 7.04
CA SER A 164 -1.36 -21.76 6.86
C SER A 164 -2.09 -20.77 5.96
N ASN A 165 -2.23 -19.52 6.40
CA ASN A 165 -2.65 -18.44 5.50
C ASN A 165 -1.49 -18.16 4.51
N PRO A 166 -1.66 -18.35 3.19
CA PRO A 166 -0.59 -18.14 2.21
C PRO A 166 -0.14 -16.68 2.11
N TYR A 167 -0.97 -15.73 2.54
CA TYR A 167 -0.62 -14.30 2.58
C TYR A 167 0.19 -13.93 3.83
N LYS A 168 0.30 -14.84 4.81
CA LYS A 168 1.14 -14.67 5.98
C LYS A 168 2.56 -15.11 5.62
N THR A 169 3.37 -14.16 5.20
CA THR A 169 4.76 -14.39 4.80
C THR A 169 5.70 -14.33 6.01
N ALA A 170 6.66 -15.26 6.09
CA ALA A 170 7.63 -15.31 7.19
C ALA A 170 8.70 -14.20 7.10
N GLU A 171 9.04 -13.73 5.89
CA GLU A 171 10.06 -12.69 5.68
C GLU A 171 9.58 -11.68 4.63
N LYS A 172 9.44 -10.41 5.04
CA LYS A 172 9.18 -9.29 4.13
C LYS A 172 10.50 -8.85 3.46
N PRO A 173 10.47 -8.29 2.25
CA PRO A 173 11.69 -7.78 1.60
C PRO A 173 12.32 -6.63 2.39
N LEU A 174 13.64 -6.69 2.58
CA LEU A 174 14.39 -5.69 3.35
C LEU A 174 14.16 -4.28 2.81
N GLY A 175 13.80 -3.34 3.68
CA GLY A 175 13.60 -1.93 3.32
C GLY A 175 12.19 -1.60 2.81
N PHE A 176 11.27 -2.57 2.84
CA PHE A 176 9.86 -2.39 2.53
C PHE A 176 8.96 -2.68 3.75
N ASP A 177 9.54 -2.52 4.93
CA ASP A 177 8.84 -2.62 6.20
C ASP A 177 7.94 -1.40 6.42
N PHE A 178 6.80 -1.64 7.04
CA PHE A 178 5.85 -0.61 7.45
C PHE A 178 5.25 -1.03 8.80
N ILE A 179 4.83 -0.03 9.57
CA ILE A 179 4.17 -0.22 10.86
C ILE A 179 2.67 -0.30 10.59
N GLN A 180 1.99 -1.21 11.27
CA GLN A 180 0.55 -1.29 11.21
C GLN A 180 -0.07 -0.02 11.79
N SER A 181 -0.97 0.60 11.03
CA SER A 181 -1.80 1.70 11.50
C SER A 181 -3.23 1.24 11.82
N THR A 182 -3.88 1.91 12.76
CA THR A 182 -5.32 1.86 13.00
C THR A 182 -6.11 2.48 11.86
N GLN A 183 -5.46 3.30 11.02
CA GLN A 183 -5.99 3.87 9.79
C GLN A 183 -5.46 3.06 8.61
N GLN A 184 -6.33 2.32 7.92
CA GLN A 184 -5.91 1.44 6.82
C GLN A 184 -6.98 1.35 5.74
N ALA A 185 -6.54 1.18 4.50
CA ALA A 185 -7.39 0.88 3.35
C ALA A 185 -6.78 -0.28 2.55
N PHE A 186 -7.58 -0.92 1.70
CA PHE A 186 -7.13 -2.03 0.87
C PHE A 186 -7.50 -1.80 -0.60
N TYR A 187 -6.53 -2.08 -1.46
CA TYR A 187 -6.67 -1.99 -2.91
C TYR A 187 -6.53 -3.39 -3.50
N PHE A 188 -7.53 -3.82 -4.24
CA PHE A 188 -7.56 -5.11 -4.91
C PHE A 188 -6.99 -4.98 -6.31
N VAL A 189 -5.98 -5.79 -6.61
CA VAL A 189 -5.25 -5.79 -7.87
C VAL A 189 -5.46 -7.13 -8.54
N ASP A 190 -6.11 -7.09 -9.70
CA ASP A 190 -6.43 -8.30 -10.47
C ASP A 190 -5.34 -8.66 -11.49
N ASN A 191 -4.74 -7.65 -12.12
CA ASN A 191 -3.75 -7.86 -13.17
C ASN A 191 -2.62 -6.82 -13.10
N ILE A 192 -1.40 -7.24 -13.43
CA ILE A 192 -0.22 -6.39 -13.56
C ILE A 192 0.45 -6.66 -14.92
N GLU A 193 0.47 -5.66 -15.79
CA GLU A 193 1.09 -5.73 -17.11
C GLU A 193 2.48 -5.10 -17.07
N LEU A 194 3.51 -5.84 -17.49
CA LEU A 194 4.90 -5.36 -17.60
C LEU A 194 5.28 -5.17 -19.07
N GLU A 195 6.16 -4.21 -19.36
CA GLU A 195 6.68 -4.00 -20.71
C GLU A 195 7.66 -5.13 -21.08
N ASP A 196 8.51 -5.51 -20.12
CA ASP A 196 9.50 -6.58 -20.27
C ASP A 196 9.31 -7.66 -19.17
N GLY A 197 8.88 -8.85 -19.58
CA GLY A 197 8.69 -10.01 -18.72
C GLY A 197 7.27 -10.17 -18.19
N GLU A 198 7.09 -11.07 -17.22
CA GLU A 198 5.81 -11.35 -16.58
C GLU A 198 5.96 -11.24 -15.05
N ILE A 199 4.86 -10.95 -14.37
CA ILE A 199 4.78 -11.07 -12.92
C ILE A 199 4.71 -12.55 -12.53
N GLU A 200 5.41 -12.92 -11.46
CA GLU A 200 5.54 -14.29 -11.01
C GLU A 200 5.01 -14.45 -9.59
N GLU A 201 4.52 -15.65 -9.26
CA GLU A 201 4.20 -15.99 -7.87
C GLU A 201 5.44 -15.77 -7.00
N GLY A 202 5.24 -15.04 -5.91
CA GLY A 202 6.31 -14.68 -5.00
C GLY A 202 6.83 -13.25 -5.18
N ASP A 203 6.56 -12.57 -6.29
CA ASP A 203 6.86 -11.14 -6.46
C ASP A 203 6.11 -10.29 -5.43
N TRP A 204 6.58 -9.08 -5.16
CA TRP A 204 6.04 -8.23 -4.11
C TRP A 204 5.44 -6.95 -4.66
N LEU A 205 4.16 -6.74 -4.38
CA LEU A 205 3.53 -5.46 -4.56
C LEU A 205 3.79 -4.59 -3.33
N VAL A 206 4.16 -3.34 -3.57
CA VAL A 206 4.48 -2.36 -2.53
C VAL A 206 3.64 -1.11 -2.77
N SER A 207 2.94 -0.65 -1.74
CA SER A 207 2.17 0.59 -1.78
C SER A 207 2.94 1.75 -1.16
N TYR A 208 2.73 2.94 -1.71
CA TYR A 208 3.37 4.16 -1.29
C TYR A 208 2.39 5.33 -1.24
N CYS A 209 2.59 6.21 -0.27
CA CYS A 209 2.13 7.59 -0.31
C CYS A 209 3.36 8.52 -0.27
N GLY A 210 3.47 9.41 -1.26
CA GLY A 210 4.68 10.21 -1.49
C GLY A 210 5.93 9.34 -1.69
N ASN A 211 6.82 9.30 -0.70
CA ASN A 211 8.03 8.47 -0.74
C ASN A 211 8.02 7.38 0.35
N THR A 212 6.93 7.23 1.09
CA THR A 212 6.84 6.37 2.27
C THR A 212 6.16 5.06 1.90
N VAL A 213 6.75 3.93 2.32
CA VAL A 213 6.13 2.61 2.17
C VAL A 213 4.96 2.52 3.14
N THR A 214 3.77 2.24 2.60
CA THR A 214 2.51 2.16 3.36
C THR A 214 1.96 0.74 3.42
N GLY A 215 2.58 -0.22 2.74
CA GLY A 215 2.11 -1.59 2.73
C GLY A 215 2.84 -2.47 1.73
N THR A 216 2.80 -3.78 1.98
CA THR A 216 3.34 -4.79 1.08
C THR A 216 2.42 -6.00 1.01
N ARG A 217 2.36 -6.63 -0.17
CA ARG A 217 1.69 -7.91 -0.37
C ARG A 217 2.44 -8.75 -1.39
N GLN A 218 2.61 -10.03 -1.10
CA GLN A 218 3.15 -10.98 -2.07
C GLN A 218 2.08 -11.36 -3.10
N TRP A 219 2.48 -11.39 -4.37
CA TRP A 219 1.67 -11.83 -5.49
C TRP A 219 1.54 -13.35 -5.50
N LEU A 220 0.32 -13.85 -5.62
CA LEU A 220 0.00 -15.29 -5.59
C LEU A 220 -0.62 -15.79 -6.91
N GLY A 221 -0.38 -15.09 -8.04
CA GLY A 221 -0.87 -15.52 -9.35
C GLY A 221 -2.37 -15.32 -9.56
N ARG A 222 -3.04 -14.57 -8.67
CA ARG A 222 -4.47 -14.26 -8.68
C ARG A 222 -4.70 -12.88 -8.09
N THR A 223 -5.94 -12.40 -8.10
CA THR A 223 -6.30 -11.15 -7.43
C THR A 223 -5.78 -11.14 -5.98
N VAL A 224 -5.03 -10.08 -5.63
CA VAL A 224 -4.55 -9.86 -4.26
C VAL A 224 -4.99 -8.48 -3.77
N ASP A 225 -5.26 -8.36 -2.48
CA ASP A 225 -5.39 -7.07 -1.81
C ASP A 225 -4.01 -6.56 -1.38
N ILE A 226 -3.77 -5.26 -1.44
CA ILE A 226 -2.59 -4.64 -0.82
C ILE A 226 -3.04 -3.63 0.23
N PRO A 227 -2.50 -3.70 1.47
CA PRO A 227 -2.79 -2.69 2.46
C PRO A 227 -2.14 -1.37 2.08
N VAL A 228 -2.81 -0.28 2.44
CA VAL A 228 -2.32 1.08 2.35
C VAL A 228 -2.63 1.76 3.68
N MET A 229 -1.59 1.89 4.51
CA MET A 229 -1.69 2.52 5.83
C MET A 229 -1.84 4.04 5.71
N GLY A 230 -2.66 4.59 6.60
CA GLY A 230 -2.90 6.02 6.75
C GLY A 230 -2.16 6.62 7.94
N ALA A 231 -2.05 7.94 7.94
CA ALA A 231 -1.44 8.67 9.03
C ALA A 231 -2.34 8.72 10.27
N GLU A 232 -1.75 8.55 11.46
CA GLU A 232 -2.43 8.68 12.76
C GLU A 232 -2.13 10.03 13.44
N GLY A 233 -1.42 10.93 12.75
CA GLY A 233 -0.87 12.15 13.34
C GLY A 233 0.31 11.91 14.29
N THR A 234 0.94 10.73 14.24
CA THR A 234 2.13 10.38 15.04
C THR A 234 3.40 10.43 14.19
N LEU A 235 4.57 10.64 14.83
CA LEU A 235 5.86 10.60 14.12
C LEU A 235 6.14 9.24 13.46
N MET A 236 5.57 8.15 13.98
CA MET A 236 5.75 6.80 13.44
C MET A 236 4.99 6.56 12.14
N THR A 237 3.88 7.28 11.95
CA THR A 237 3.04 7.20 10.73
C THR A 237 3.20 8.44 9.86
N ALA A 238 4.23 9.25 10.13
CA ALA A 238 4.50 10.46 9.37
C ALA A 238 4.78 10.12 7.90
N GLY A 239 4.02 10.73 6.99
CA GLY A 239 4.11 10.48 5.56
C GLY A 239 3.36 9.23 5.07
N TYR A 240 2.59 8.55 5.93
CA TYR A 240 1.53 7.64 5.47
C TYR A 240 0.40 8.45 4.81
N CYS A 241 -0.52 7.76 4.14
CA CYS A 241 -1.56 8.42 3.38
C CYS A 241 -2.47 9.26 4.28
N GLU A 242 -2.74 10.48 3.88
CA GLU A 242 -3.80 11.30 4.44
C GLU A 242 -5.10 11.09 3.63
N VAL A 243 -6.22 11.56 4.18
CA VAL A 243 -7.48 11.58 3.43
C VAL A 243 -7.29 12.35 2.13
N ASP A 244 -7.80 11.79 1.03
CA ASP A 244 -7.71 12.30 -0.34
C ASP A 244 -6.33 12.13 -1.02
N ASP A 245 -5.33 11.54 -0.36
CA ASP A 245 -4.07 11.16 -1.03
C ASP A 245 -4.31 10.04 -2.05
N THR A 246 -3.58 10.08 -3.17
CA THR A 246 -3.61 9.00 -4.16
C THR A 246 -2.39 8.08 -3.97
N PRO A 247 -2.56 6.84 -3.49
CA PRO A 247 -1.45 5.91 -3.37
C PRO A 247 -0.95 5.47 -4.74
N HIS A 248 0.32 5.10 -4.79
CA HIS A 248 0.93 4.50 -5.98
C HIS A 248 1.67 3.22 -5.62
N PHE A 249 1.92 2.41 -6.64
CA PHE A 249 2.36 1.03 -6.45
C PHE A 249 3.66 0.75 -7.19
N LYS A 250 4.47 -0.13 -6.62
CA LYS A 250 5.67 -0.66 -7.27
C LYS A 250 5.69 -2.17 -7.15
N LEU A 251 6.21 -2.84 -8.16
CA LEU A 251 6.48 -4.27 -8.15
C LEU A 251 7.96 -4.49 -7.85
N LEU A 252 8.26 -5.23 -6.79
CA LEU A 252 9.59 -5.76 -6.53
C LEU A 252 9.64 -7.21 -7.01
N LYS A 253 10.44 -7.46 -8.05
CA LYS A 253 10.71 -8.81 -8.55
C LYS A 253 11.47 -9.61 -7.50
N SER A 254 10.96 -10.77 -7.13
CA SER A 254 11.61 -11.65 -6.15
C SER A 254 12.96 -12.15 -6.66
N GLU A 255 13.02 -12.50 -7.95
CA GLU A 255 14.27 -12.76 -8.65
C GLU A 255 14.95 -11.44 -9.07
N GLY A 256 16.20 -11.25 -8.63
CA GLY A 256 17.01 -10.09 -9.02
C GLY A 256 16.71 -8.77 -8.28
N GLN A 257 15.68 -8.72 -7.43
CA GLN A 257 15.36 -7.55 -6.57
C GLN A 257 15.17 -6.24 -7.37
N LYS A 258 14.69 -6.34 -8.61
CA LYS A 258 14.39 -5.18 -9.47
C LYS A 258 13.07 -4.56 -9.02
N LEU A 259 13.09 -3.25 -8.75
CA LEU A 259 11.90 -2.47 -8.43
C LEU A 259 11.36 -1.78 -9.70
N ILE A 260 10.10 -2.04 -10.03
CA ILE A 260 9.40 -1.56 -11.21
C ILE A 260 8.27 -0.63 -10.76
N SER A 261 8.18 0.56 -11.34
CA SER A 261 7.09 1.49 -11.01
C SER A 261 5.83 1.11 -11.77
N LEU A 262 4.68 1.14 -11.10
CA LEU A 262 3.40 0.81 -11.71
C LEU A 262 2.48 2.03 -11.73
N TYR A 263 1.69 2.13 -12.80
CA TYR A 263 0.65 3.14 -12.98
C TYR A 263 -0.73 2.49 -13.04
N ALA A 264 -1.69 3.13 -12.37
CA ALA A 264 -3.12 2.91 -12.51
C ALA A 264 -3.86 4.23 -12.23
N GLU A 265 -5.11 4.32 -12.68
CA GLU A 265 -6.05 5.28 -12.12
C GLU A 265 -6.44 4.81 -10.72
N THR A 266 -5.78 5.37 -9.70
CA THR A 266 -5.96 4.97 -8.31
C THR A 266 -6.99 5.88 -7.62
N PRO A 267 -8.03 5.32 -6.98
CA PRO A 267 -8.92 6.09 -6.12
C PRO A 267 -8.19 6.77 -4.96
N GLU A 268 -8.77 7.87 -4.48
CA GLU A 268 -8.29 8.59 -3.30
C GLU A 268 -8.42 7.74 -2.04
N TRP A 269 -7.42 7.82 -1.17
CA TRP A 269 -7.34 7.05 0.06
C TRP A 269 -8.34 7.57 1.10
N GLN A 270 -9.04 6.64 1.73
CA GLN A 270 -9.88 6.90 2.90
C GLN A 270 -9.76 5.72 3.88
N SER A 271 -9.87 5.99 5.18
CA SER A 271 -9.83 4.95 6.20
C SER A 271 -10.95 3.93 6.03
N ASN A 272 -10.63 2.65 6.26
CA ASN A 272 -11.49 1.49 6.00
C ASN A 272 -11.98 1.39 4.54
N GLY A 273 -11.32 2.07 3.61
CA GLY A 273 -11.64 2.03 2.20
C GLY A 273 -11.30 0.69 1.54
N ILE A 274 -12.18 0.23 0.66
CA ILE A 274 -11.98 -0.94 -0.19
C ILE A 274 -12.10 -0.50 -1.64
N PHE A 275 -11.03 -0.68 -2.40
CA PHE A 275 -10.93 -0.18 -3.77
C PHE A 275 -10.49 -1.28 -4.73
N PHE A 276 -10.92 -1.19 -5.98
CA PHE A 276 -10.51 -2.11 -7.04
C PHE A 276 -9.74 -1.35 -8.10
N LEU A 277 -8.55 -1.83 -8.43
CA LEU A 277 -7.77 -1.30 -9.54
C LEU A 277 -8.10 -2.12 -10.80
N SER A 278 -8.43 -1.44 -11.90
CA SER A 278 -8.72 -2.09 -13.19
C SER A 278 -7.51 -2.79 -13.82
N GLY A 279 -6.33 -2.64 -13.22
CA GLY A 279 -5.07 -3.23 -13.62
C GLY A 279 -3.92 -2.24 -13.38
N LEU A 280 -2.78 -2.76 -12.97
CA LEU A 280 -1.54 -1.98 -12.87
C LEU A 280 -0.72 -2.20 -14.14
N LYS A 281 -0.07 -1.16 -14.65
CA LYS A 281 0.81 -1.25 -15.81
C LYS A 281 2.19 -0.72 -15.45
N GLU A 282 3.25 -1.33 -15.97
CA GLU A 282 4.59 -0.77 -15.85
C GLU A 282 4.59 0.66 -16.38
N SER A 283 4.95 1.58 -15.49
CA SER A 283 5.22 2.95 -15.86
C SER A 283 6.71 3.07 -16.08
N THR A 284 7.10 3.65 -17.22
CA THR A 284 8.45 4.17 -17.33
C THR A 284 8.65 5.19 -16.20
N PRO A 285 9.70 5.06 -15.36
CA PRO A 285 9.87 5.96 -14.24
C PRO A 285 10.00 7.39 -14.77
N ILE A 286 9.09 8.27 -14.36
CA ILE A 286 9.18 9.69 -14.67
C ILE A 286 10.47 10.20 -14.02
N PRO A 287 11.43 10.73 -14.79
CA PRO A 287 12.65 11.26 -14.23
C PRO A 287 12.37 12.39 -13.24
N ASN A 288 13.20 12.52 -12.20
CA ASN A 288 13.06 13.64 -11.25
C ASN A 288 13.68 14.94 -11.77
N GLU A 289 14.56 14.85 -12.77
CA GLU A 289 15.31 15.98 -13.31
C GLU A 289 15.51 15.88 -14.83
N PHE A 290 15.72 17.03 -15.46
CA PHE A 290 16.19 17.09 -16.84
C PHE A 290 17.64 16.61 -16.92
N SER A 291 17.92 15.64 -17.77
CA SER A 291 19.30 15.24 -18.04
C SER A 291 19.48 14.69 -19.46
N MET A 292 20.62 15.00 -20.07
CA MET A 292 21.13 14.39 -21.30
C MET A 292 22.23 13.40 -20.92
N GLY A 293 22.03 12.14 -21.27
CA GLY A 293 23.02 11.08 -21.10
C GLY A 293 24.21 11.24 -22.04
N ALA A 294 25.30 10.55 -21.70
CA ALA A 294 26.47 10.49 -22.55
C ALA A 294 26.11 9.86 -23.91
N ALA A 295 26.55 10.48 -25.00
CA ALA A 295 26.40 9.89 -26.32
C ALA A 295 27.21 8.58 -26.42
N TYR A 296 26.59 7.50 -26.89
CA TYR A 296 27.25 6.21 -27.06
C TYR A 296 26.91 5.57 -28.41
N PRO A 297 27.90 5.08 -29.18
CA PRO A 297 29.34 5.23 -28.94
C PRO A 297 29.81 6.69 -29.06
N ASN A 298 30.93 7.05 -28.42
CA ASN A 298 31.64 8.31 -28.62
C ASN A 298 33.12 8.14 -28.19
N PRO A 299 34.10 8.08 -29.13
CA PRO A 299 33.99 8.37 -30.56
C PRO A 299 33.09 7.41 -31.33
N PHE A 300 32.54 7.85 -32.48
CA PHE A 300 31.52 7.10 -33.24
C PHE A 300 31.75 7.11 -34.75
N ASN A 301 31.16 6.15 -35.47
CA ASN A 301 31.20 6.04 -36.93
C ASN A 301 29.98 5.28 -37.50
N PRO A 302 29.14 5.91 -38.36
CA PRO A 302 28.77 7.32 -38.34
C PRO A 302 27.58 7.59 -37.41
N MET A 303 27.11 6.58 -36.66
CA MET A 303 25.95 6.71 -35.76
C MET A 303 26.34 6.74 -34.28
N THR A 304 25.67 7.60 -33.53
CA THR A 304 25.69 7.65 -32.06
C THR A 304 24.28 7.83 -31.53
N GLN A 305 24.03 7.34 -30.32
CA GLN A 305 22.74 7.47 -29.65
C GLN A 305 22.90 8.39 -28.43
N ILE A 306 21.90 9.25 -28.21
CA ILE A 306 21.86 10.22 -27.12
C ILE A 306 20.57 9.98 -26.33
N GLY A 307 20.70 9.50 -25.10
CA GLY A 307 19.57 9.40 -24.16
C GLY A 307 19.28 10.74 -23.48
N PHE A 308 18.03 11.03 -23.17
CA PHE A 308 17.64 12.21 -22.38
C PHE A 308 16.39 11.96 -21.54
N LYS A 309 16.21 12.76 -20.49
CA LYS A 309 15.19 12.62 -19.45
C LYS A 309 14.39 13.89 -19.28
N ILE A 310 13.07 13.76 -19.21
CA ILE A 310 12.10 14.86 -19.11
C ILE A 310 11.22 14.62 -17.86
N PRO A 311 11.32 15.44 -16.80
CA PRO A 311 10.56 15.26 -15.56
C PRO A 311 9.14 15.83 -15.59
N THR A 312 8.90 16.79 -16.47
CA THR A 312 7.60 17.46 -16.64
C THR A 312 7.41 17.82 -18.11
N GLU A 313 6.18 18.03 -18.55
CA GLU A 313 5.88 18.46 -19.91
C GLU A 313 6.67 19.73 -20.27
N SER A 314 7.44 19.69 -21.35
CA SER A 314 8.34 20.78 -21.73
C SER A 314 8.64 20.82 -23.22
N HIS A 315 8.96 22.01 -23.73
CA HIS A 315 9.51 22.16 -25.06
C HIS A 315 11.00 21.79 -25.05
N VAL A 316 11.38 20.80 -25.84
CA VAL A 316 12.73 20.23 -25.90
C VAL A 316 13.35 20.52 -27.27
N GLU A 317 14.54 21.11 -27.29
CA GLU A 317 15.37 21.23 -28.51
C GLU A 317 16.71 20.53 -28.30
N ILE A 318 17.05 19.60 -29.20
CA ILE A 318 18.36 18.95 -29.29
C ILE A 318 18.98 19.31 -30.63
N SER A 319 20.07 20.08 -30.61
CA SER A 319 20.73 20.59 -31.81
C SER A 319 22.22 20.24 -31.81
N ILE A 320 22.77 19.97 -33.00
CA ILE A 320 24.19 19.67 -33.22
C ILE A 320 24.90 20.90 -33.78
N PHE A 321 26.07 21.19 -33.25
CA PHE A 321 26.92 22.32 -33.65
C PHE A 321 28.32 21.85 -34.03
N ASP A 322 28.94 22.54 -34.99
CA ASP A 322 30.35 22.33 -35.34
C ASP A 322 31.32 23.11 -34.43
N LEU A 323 32.62 22.97 -34.66
CA LEU A 323 33.68 23.70 -33.94
C LEU A 323 33.62 25.23 -34.09
N ARG A 324 32.90 25.75 -35.08
CA ARG A 324 32.71 27.18 -35.32
C ARG A 324 31.44 27.71 -34.66
N GLY A 325 30.68 26.85 -33.97
CA GLY A 325 29.40 27.18 -33.37
C GLY A 325 28.25 27.29 -34.38
N GLN A 326 28.42 26.77 -35.60
CA GLN A 326 27.33 26.73 -36.58
C GLN A 326 26.41 25.54 -36.26
N LYS A 327 25.10 25.77 -36.19
CA LYS A 327 24.10 24.70 -36.04
C LYS A 327 24.06 23.90 -37.35
N VAL A 328 24.43 22.63 -37.29
CA VAL A 328 24.53 21.74 -38.46
C VAL A 328 23.39 20.73 -38.55
N SER A 329 22.69 20.47 -37.44
CA SER A 329 21.50 19.62 -37.42
C SER A 329 20.61 19.95 -36.23
N THR A 330 19.32 19.64 -36.33
CA THR A 330 18.34 19.67 -35.23
C THR A 330 17.69 18.30 -35.18
N LEU A 331 17.86 17.60 -34.07
CA LEU A 331 17.42 16.22 -33.87
C LEU A 331 16.02 16.14 -33.26
N VAL A 332 15.71 17.08 -32.35
CA VAL A 332 14.43 17.20 -31.65
C VAL A 332 14.10 18.68 -31.53
N ASN A 333 12.84 19.05 -31.73
CA ASN A 333 12.32 20.42 -31.53
C ASN A 333 10.79 20.38 -31.36
N GLU A 334 10.31 19.90 -30.22
CA GLU A 334 8.88 19.68 -29.97
C GLU A 334 8.52 19.76 -28.48
N TYR A 335 7.22 19.79 -28.17
CA TYR A 335 6.73 19.59 -26.81
C TYR A 335 6.73 18.10 -26.49
N THR A 336 7.38 17.73 -25.40
CA THR A 336 7.61 16.34 -24.97
C THR A 336 7.00 16.11 -23.59
N GLN A 337 6.31 14.99 -23.43
CA GLN A 337 5.73 14.55 -22.16
C GLN A 337 6.82 14.06 -21.18
N PRO A 338 6.52 13.88 -19.89
CA PRO A 338 7.46 13.31 -18.94
C PRO A 338 7.87 11.88 -19.32
N GLY A 339 9.16 11.56 -19.25
CA GLY A 339 9.67 10.24 -19.61
C GLY A 339 11.17 10.19 -19.89
N ASN A 340 11.65 8.99 -20.23
CA ASN A 340 13.01 8.75 -20.73
C ASN A 340 12.97 8.54 -22.24
N TYR A 341 13.86 9.19 -22.98
CA TYR A 341 13.89 9.20 -24.43
C TYR A 341 15.29 8.91 -24.95
N SER A 342 15.37 8.50 -26.21
CA SER A 342 16.63 8.25 -26.90
C SER A 342 16.53 8.66 -28.36
N ILE A 343 17.54 9.38 -28.86
CA ILE A 343 17.60 9.84 -30.25
C ILE A 343 18.91 9.42 -30.90
N ASN A 344 18.84 8.98 -32.15
CA ASN A 344 20.01 8.61 -32.94
C ASN A 344 20.45 9.80 -33.81
N TRP A 345 21.76 10.07 -33.83
CA TRP A 345 22.35 10.98 -34.81
C TRP A 345 23.14 10.19 -35.85
N ASP A 346 22.66 10.22 -37.10
CA ASP A 346 23.40 9.73 -38.26
C ASP A 346 24.24 10.85 -38.87
N ALA A 347 25.56 10.75 -38.70
CA ALA A 347 26.52 11.73 -39.19
C ALA A 347 27.17 11.32 -40.54
N SER A 348 26.53 10.43 -41.32
CA SER A 348 27.09 9.90 -42.58
C SER A 348 27.47 10.99 -43.59
N HIS A 349 26.82 12.16 -43.55
CA HIS A 349 27.07 13.27 -44.46
C HIS A 349 27.99 14.38 -43.90
N PHE A 350 28.55 14.19 -42.70
CA PHE A 350 29.40 15.19 -42.03
C PHE A 350 30.88 14.79 -42.06
N ALA A 351 31.81 15.75 -42.01
CA ALA A 351 33.24 15.47 -42.00
C ALA A 351 33.70 14.94 -40.63
N SER A 352 34.70 14.05 -40.58
CA SER A 352 35.34 13.63 -39.33
C SER A 352 35.82 14.85 -38.53
N GLY A 353 35.60 14.84 -37.23
CA GLY A 353 35.91 15.99 -36.40
C GLY A 353 35.15 16.03 -35.08
N VAL A 354 35.24 17.18 -34.42
CA VAL A 354 34.56 17.46 -33.16
C VAL A 354 33.26 18.19 -33.42
N TYR A 355 32.20 17.75 -32.76
CA TYR A 355 30.90 18.39 -32.74
C TYR A 355 30.43 18.57 -31.30
N PHE A 356 29.39 19.37 -31.11
CA PHE A 356 28.74 19.54 -29.82
C PHE A 356 27.25 19.30 -29.98
N VAL A 357 26.66 18.47 -29.11
CA VAL A 357 25.21 18.44 -28.96
C VAL A 357 24.81 19.35 -27.82
N HIS A 358 23.79 20.16 -28.07
CA HIS A 358 23.18 21.08 -27.14
C HIS A 358 21.75 20.64 -26.90
N PHE A 359 21.46 20.28 -25.65
CA PHE A 359 20.14 19.97 -25.15
C PHE A 359 19.60 21.20 -24.41
N THR A 360 18.41 21.64 -24.79
CA THR A 360 17.68 22.69 -24.07
C THR A 360 16.25 22.25 -23.80
N ALA A 361 15.75 22.54 -22.60
CA ALA A 361 14.38 22.27 -22.21
C ALA A 361 13.78 23.48 -21.49
N SER A 362 12.55 23.85 -21.86
CA SER A 362 11.79 24.94 -21.25
C SER A 362 10.30 24.62 -21.24
N GLY A 363 9.66 24.66 -20.07
CA GLY A 363 8.23 24.40 -19.89
C GLY A 363 7.82 24.37 -18.42
N GLY A 364 6.55 24.68 -18.15
CA GLY A 364 6.02 24.79 -16.77
C GLY A 364 6.59 25.95 -15.95
N ASN A 365 6.44 25.88 -14.62
CA ASN A 365 6.98 26.86 -13.66
C ASN A 365 8.48 26.62 -13.32
N ILE A 366 9.26 26.03 -14.23
CA ILE A 366 10.64 25.58 -13.96
C ILE A 366 11.65 26.43 -14.72
N THR A 367 12.82 26.64 -14.12
CA THR A 367 13.98 27.28 -14.77
C THR A 367 14.42 26.50 -16.01
N PRO A 368 14.62 27.16 -17.17
CA PRO A 368 15.13 26.51 -18.37
C PRO A 368 16.45 25.79 -18.13
N VAL A 369 16.58 24.58 -18.68
CA VAL A 369 17.79 23.76 -18.57
C VAL A 369 18.56 23.77 -19.88
N SER A 370 19.88 23.86 -19.80
CA SER A 370 20.78 23.83 -20.96
C SER A 370 22.00 22.97 -20.64
N GLN A 371 22.23 21.92 -21.43
CA GLN A 371 23.36 21.00 -21.29
C GLN A 371 24.08 20.82 -22.63
N ILE A 372 25.41 20.78 -22.61
CA ILE A 372 26.24 20.62 -23.81
C ILE A 372 27.20 19.47 -23.59
N GLN A 373 27.36 18.59 -24.59
CA GLN A 373 28.41 17.57 -24.58
C GLN A 373 29.18 17.55 -25.90
N LYS A 374 30.46 17.16 -25.82
CA LYS A 374 31.35 16.99 -26.97
C LYS A 374 31.14 15.63 -27.63
N LEU A 375 31.08 15.61 -28.96
CA LEU A 375 31.01 14.41 -29.80
C LEU A 375 32.26 14.33 -30.71
N MET A 376 32.76 13.11 -30.94
CA MET A 376 33.91 12.86 -31.81
C MET A 376 33.55 11.87 -32.92
N LEU A 377 33.39 12.39 -34.14
CA LEU A 377 33.12 11.59 -35.34
C LEU A 377 34.45 11.15 -35.97
N ILE A 378 34.62 9.83 -36.15
CA ILE A 378 35.80 9.25 -36.80
C ILE A 378 35.33 8.36 -37.95
N LYS A 379 35.48 8.83 -39.19
CA LYS A 379 35.22 8.02 -40.39
C LYS A 379 36.39 7.16 -40.78
#